data_AF-A0A968A8I4-F1
#
_entry.id   AF-A0A968A8I4-F1
#
_cell.length_a   1.000
_cell.length_b   1.000
_cell.length_c   1.000
_cell.angle_alpha   90.00
_cell.angle_beta   90.00
_cell.angle_gamma   90.00
#
_symmetry.space_group_name_H-M   'P 1'
#
loop_
_entity.id
_entity.type
_entity.pdbx_description
1 polymer ?
#
loop_
_entity_poly.entity_id
_entity_poly.type
_entity_poly.pdbx_seq_one_letter_code
_entity_poly.pdbx_strand_id
1 'polypeptide(L)'
;MLKTKTLRDAVSEKLGYQASGSISTELISDTSLIQLSVENTDPQRAAEICNALVSELIIQNDQLQNSRYNSTEVSLEAQLAQLEEQIKSVQGEIAILSEAALEEQLEETRSEIDRLEGEILLVQKEIYEISPPVAANLQPEATLSPNELLSLQENQLTLDQLQSSLDFYQEIYLNLRGMGSDNISQGQDEGQLSQLKSTLNLYQQLYNNLLASYESIRLARLQNSPNVVQMEFATINPNPIRPQPINNISLGAAVGLMLAAGIIFLIEYMDDTIKTTEQIGHLFEIPVIGYIPDIPKNAMETGKIYVNEEPRSPITE
;
A
#
# COMPACT_ATOMS: atom_id res chain seq x y z
N MET A 1 3.47 -11.46 -7.57
CA MET A 1 3.85 -12.08 -8.86
C MET A 1 3.65 -13.59 -8.73
N LEU A 2 2.63 -14.15 -9.38
CA LEU A 2 2.47 -15.61 -9.45
C LEU A 2 3.75 -16.19 -10.06
N LYS A 3 4.31 -17.25 -9.46
CA LYS A 3 5.54 -17.86 -9.97
C LYS A 3 5.24 -18.48 -11.33
N THR A 4 5.54 -17.77 -12.42
CA THR A 4 5.34 -18.21 -13.81
C THR A 4 5.90 -19.61 -14.07
N LYS A 5 6.93 -20.03 -13.32
CA LYS A 5 7.51 -21.37 -13.38
C LYS A 5 6.53 -22.48 -12.94
N THR A 6 5.86 -22.33 -11.80
CA THR A 6 4.96 -23.39 -11.27
C THR A 6 3.75 -23.60 -12.16
N LEU A 7 3.22 -22.52 -12.74
CA LEU A 7 2.08 -22.58 -13.66
C LEU A 7 2.48 -23.25 -14.99
N ARG A 8 3.67 -22.94 -15.51
CA ARG A 8 4.20 -23.54 -16.73
C ARG A 8 4.45 -25.04 -16.58
N ASP A 9 4.93 -25.46 -15.42
CA ASP A 9 5.20 -26.87 -15.13
C ASP A 9 3.88 -27.67 -15.06
N ALA A 10 2.85 -27.14 -14.39
CA ALA A 10 1.51 -27.74 -14.35
C ALA A 10 0.86 -27.84 -15.75
N VAL A 11 1.00 -26.80 -16.58
CA VAL A 11 0.52 -26.83 -17.97
C VAL A 11 1.29 -27.84 -18.83
N SER A 12 2.61 -27.97 -18.60
CA SER A 12 3.45 -28.94 -19.33
C SER A 12 3.09 -30.39 -18.98
N GLU A 13 2.75 -30.65 -17.72
CA GLU A 13 2.26 -31.95 -17.25
C GLU A 13 0.92 -32.31 -17.91
N LYS A 14 -0.01 -31.35 -17.98
CA LYS A 14 -1.35 -31.54 -18.60
C LYS A 14 -1.29 -31.77 -20.11
N LEU A 15 -0.38 -31.08 -20.81
CA LEU A 15 -0.24 -31.17 -22.27
C LEU A 15 0.67 -32.33 -22.72
N GLY A 16 1.44 -32.93 -21.81
CA GLY A 16 2.38 -34.01 -22.13
C GLY A 16 3.63 -33.57 -22.90
N TYR A 17 3.85 -32.26 -23.05
CA TYR A 17 5.06 -31.67 -23.64
C TYR A 17 5.45 -30.39 -22.91
N GLN A 18 6.73 -30.00 -22.96
CA GLN A 18 7.18 -28.77 -22.31
C GLN A 18 6.56 -27.54 -22.98
N ALA A 19 5.84 -26.74 -22.18
CA ALA A 19 5.34 -25.42 -22.58
C ALA A 19 6.54 -24.47 -22.81
N SER A 20 7.10 -24.56 -24.01
CA SER A 20 8.19 -23.73 -24.50
C SER A 20 7.60 -22.53 -25.24
N GLY A 21 8.20 -21.35 -25.08
CA GLY A 21 7.69 -20.12 -25.69
C GLY A 21 7.81 -18.92 -24.75
N SER A 22 7.65 -17.72 -25.29
CA SER A 22 7.51 -16.50 -24.48
C SER A 22 6.05 -16.30 -24.11
N ILE A 23 5.78 -16.26 -22.81
CA ILE A 23 4.46 -16.00 -22.23
C ILE A 23 4.47 -14.56 -21.72
N SER A 24 3.56 -13.75 -22.23
CA SER A 24 3.37 -12.35 -21.82
C SER A 24 1.97 -12.17 -21.25
N THR A 25 1.87 -11.36 -20.19
CA THR A 25 0.60 -11.02 -19.54
C THR A 25 0.45 -9.51 -19.50
N GLU A 26 -0.62 -8.98 -20.06
CA GLU A 26 -0.92 -7.55 -20.11
C GLU A 26 -2.28 -7.27 -19.46
N LEU A 27 -2.34 -6.28 -18.58
CA LEU A 27 -3.61 -5.79 -18.03
C LEU A 27 -4.08 -4.66 -18.94
N ILE A 28 -5.28 -4.78 -19.49
CA ILE A 28 -5.84 -3.74 -20.35
C ILE A 28 -6.27 -2.57 -19.45
N SER A 29 -5.67 -1.40 -19.69
CA SER A 29 -5.91 -0.17 -18.90
C SER A 29 -7.40 0.15 -18.79
N ASP A 30 -7.83 0.61 -17.61
CA ASP A 30 -9.23 0.93 -17.29
C ASP A 30 -10.23 -0.24 -17.42
N THR A 31 -9.74 -1.49 -17.45
CA THR A 31 -10.61 -2.68 -17.47
C THR A 31 -10.15 -3.76 -16.47
N SER A 32 -11.05 -4.70 -16.15
CA SER A 32 -10.73 -5.93 -15.40
C SER A 32 -10.27 -7.08 -16.30
N LEU A 33 -9.83 -6.80 -17.53
CA LEU A 33 -9.42 -7.81 -18.49
C LEU A 33 -7.91 -8.06 -18.41
N ILE A 34 -7.57 -9.34 -18.35
CA ILE A 34 -6.18 -9.81 -18.43
C ILE A 34 -6.01 -10.48 -19.78
N GLN A 35 -5.10 -9.94 -20.59
CA GLN A 35 -4.71 -10.53 -21.87
C GLN A 35 -3.48 -11.40 -21.66
N LEU A 36 -3.58 -12.67 -22.07
CA LEU A 36 -2.45 -13.60 -22.09
C LEU A 36 -2.05 -13.84 -23.54
N SER A 37 -0.76 -13.75 -23.83
CA SER A 37 -0.19 -13.98 -25.14
C SER A 37 0.94 -15.00 -25.06
N VAL A 38 0.93 -15.99 -25.94
CA VAL A 38 1.95 -17.04 -26.02
C VAL A 38 2.54 -17.04 -27.43
N GLU A 39 3.86 -16.85 -27.52
CA GLU A 39 4.58 -17.02 -28.79
C GLU A 39 5.24 -18.42 -28.82
N ASN A 40 4.99 -19.16 -29.89
CA ASN A 40 5.62 -20.45 -30.16
C ASN A 40 5.90 -20.59 -31.66
N THR A 41 6.89 -21.42 -32.02
CA THR A 41 7.22 -21.77 -33.40
C THR A 41 6.05 -22.47 -34.11
N ASP A 42 5.27 -23.27 -33.37
CA ASP A 42 4.09 -23.97 -33.87
C ASP A 42 2.81 -23.22 -33.43
N PRO A 43 1.99 -22.72 -34.38
CA PRO A 43 0.80 -21.95 -34.05
C PRO A 43 -0.29 -22.77 -33.37
N GLN A 44 -0.32 -24.10 -33.56
CA GLN A 44 -1.25 -24.98 -32.85
C GLN A 44 -0.87 -25.07 -31.37
N ARG A 45 0.41 -25.35 -31.09
CA ARG A 45 0.92 -25.41 -29.71
C ARG A 45 0.78 -24.08 -28.98
N ALA A 46 0.94 -22.94 -29.67
CA ALA A 46 0.73 -21.63 -29.06
C ALA A 46 -0.69 -21.47 -28.50
N ALA A 47 -1.71 -21.81 -29.31
CA ALA A 47 -3.10 -21.72 -28.91
C ALA A 47 -3.45 -22.71 -27.78
N GLU A 48 -2.96 -23.96 -27.87
CA GLU A 48 -3.16 -24.98 -26.85
C GLU A 48 -2.53 -24.58 -25.50
N ILE A 49 -1.28 -24.11 -25.51
CA ILE A 49 -0.59 -23.64 -24.30
C ILE A 49 -1.36 -22.46 -23.70
N CYS A 50 -1.80 -21.50 -24.52
CA CYS A 50 -2.52 -20.33 -24.03
C CYS A 50 -3.85 -20.72 -23.36
N ASN A 51 -4.67 -21.55 -24.02
CA ASN A 51 -5.94 -22.01 -23.46
C ASN A 51 -5.73 -22.87 -22.20
N ALA A 52 -4.74 -23.75 -22.19
CA ALA A 52 -4.40 -24.56 -21.03
C ALA A 52 -3.95 -23.68 -19.84
N LEU A 53 -3.12 -22.67 -20.10
CA LEU A 53 -2.65 -21.71 -19.10
C LEU A 53 -3.80 -20.93 -18.47
N VAL A 54 -4.77 -20.48 -19.28
CA VAL A 54 -5.98 -19.81 -18.76
C VAL A 54 -6.77 -20.76 -17.87
N SER A 55 -7.01 -22.00 -18.31
CA SER A 55 -7.75 -22.99 -17.51
C SER A 55 -7.08 -23.26 -16.15
N GLU A 56 -5.76 -23.38 -16.14
CA GLU A 56 -4.99 -23.63 -14.91
C GLU A 56 -4.96 -22.40 -14.00
N LEU A 57 -4.87 -21.21 -14.59
CA LEU A 57 -4.92 -19.96 -13.84
C LEU A 57 -6.29 -19.76 -13.17
N ILE A 58 -7.38 -20.15 -13.82
CA ILE A 58 -8.73 -20.14 -13.22
C ILE A 58 -8.77 -21.07 -12.01
N ILE A 59 -8.32 -22.32 -12.16
CA ILE A 59 -8.29 -23.33 -11.08
C ILE A 59 -7.41 -22.83 -9.92
N GLN A 60 -6.20 -22.35 -10.21
CA GLN A 60 -5.29 -21.86 -9.19
C GLN A 60 -5.84 -20.63 -8.46
N ASN A 61 -6.53 -19.73 -9.17
CA ASN A 61 -7.15 -18.56 -8.57
C ASN A 61 -8.27 -18.97 -7.60
N ASP A 62 -9.15 -19.89 -8.03
CA ASP A 62 -10.21 -20.45 -7.19
C ASP A 62 -9.63 -21.11 -5.93
N GLN A 63 -8.59 -21.94 -6.07
CA GLN A 63 -7.90 -22.55 -4.93
C GLN A 63 -7.27 -21.52 -3.99
N LEU A 64 -6.62 -20.49 -4.52
CA LEU A 64 -6.00 -19.43 -3.70
C LEU A 64 -7.05 -18.64 -2.93
N GLN A 65 -8.18 -18.31 -3.56
CA GLN A 65 -9.26 -17.61 -2.90
C GLN A 65 -9.92 -18.48 -1.83
N ASN A 66 -10.26 -19.73 -2.16
CA ASN A 66 -10.83 -20.70 -1.21
C ASN A 66 -9.90 -20.96 -0.02
N SER A 67 -8.59 -21.04 -0.25
CA SER A 67 -7.58 -21.17 0.81
C SER A 67 -7.53 -19.93 1.70
N ARG A 68 -7.63 -18.71 1.15
CA ARG A 68 -7.69 -17.49 1.95
C ARG A 68 -8.94 -17.45 2.82
N TYR A 69 -10.11 -17.71 2.26
CA TYR A 69 -11.36 -17.77 3.03
C TYR A 69 -11.28 -18.80 4.16
N ASN A 70 -10.79 -20.01 3.87
CA ASN A 70 -10.58 -21.06 4.88
C ASN A 70 -9.60 -20.60 5.97
N SER A 71 -8.47 -20.00 5.61
CA SER A 71 -7.50 -19.51 6.61
C SER A 71 -8.07 -18.39 7.51
N THR A 72 -8.91 -17.52 6.96
CA THR A 72 -9.61 -16.48 7.73
C THR A 72 -10.68 -17.08 8.63
N GLU A 73 -11.44 -18.05 8.14
CA GLU A 73 -12.45 -18.80 8.88
C GLU A 73 -11.82 -19.49 10.11
N VAL A 74 -10.72 -20.22 9.92
CA VAL A 74 -9.96 -20.88 11.00
C VAL A 74 -9.41 -19.87 12.00
N SER A 75 -8.92 -18.73 11.54
CA SER A 75 -8.45 -17.64 12.40
C SER A 75 -9.56 -17.07 13.28
N LEU A 76 -10.75 -16.83 12.72
CA LEU A 76 -11.92 -16.31 13.46
C LEU A 76 -12.45 -17.35 14.45
N GLU A 77 -12.49 -18.62 14.06
CA GLU A 77 -12.85 -19.73 14.94
C GLU A 77 -11.91 -19.81 16.16
N ALA A 78 -10.60 -19.69 15.94
CA ALA A 78 -9.63 -19.67 17.04
C ALA A 78 -9.82 -18.46 17.98
N GLN A 79 -10.12 -17.28 17.42
CA GLN A 79 -10.40 -16.08 18.22
C GLN A 79 -11.70 -16.23 19.04
N LEU A 80 -12.75 -16.83 18.47
CA LEU A 80 -14.00 -17.12 19.16
C LEU A 80 -13.79 -18.07 20.33
N ALA A 81 -13.04 -19.16 20.13
CA ALA A 81 -12.72 -20.13 21.17
C ALA A 81 -11.90 -19.49 22.31
N GLN A 82 -10.92 -18.63 21.98
CA GLN A 82 -10.15 -17.90 22.98
C GLN A 82 -11.01 -16.95 23.81
N LEU A 83 -11.95 -16.26 23.17
CA LEU A 83 -12.84 -15.31 23.85
C LEU A 83 -13.86 -16.02 24.74
N GLU A 84 -14.35 -17.19 24.32
CA GLU A 84 -15.21 -18.05 25.13
C GLU A 84 -14.51 -18.47 26.44
N GLU A 85 -13.23 -18.82 26.38
CA GLU A 85 -12.45 -19.16 27.58
C GLU A 85 -12.26 -17.95 28.51
N GLN A 86 -12.05 -16.75 27.96
CA GLN A 86 -11.98 -15.51 28.76
C GLN A 86 -13.31 -15.18 29.44
N ILE A 87 -14.43 -15.33 28.74
CA ILE A 87 -15.78 -15.16 29.29
C ILE A 87 -15.97 -16.11 30.48
N LYS A 88 -15.60 -17.38 30.31
CA LYS A 88 -15.71 -18.39 31.36
C LYS A 88 -14.85 -18.08 32.58
N SER A 89 -13.62 -17.59 32.38
CA SER A 89 -12.74 -17.16 33.47
C SER A 89 -13.35 -16.04 34.29
N VAL A 90 -13.80 -14.95 33.62
CA VAL A 90 -14.40 -13.79 34.29
C VAL A 90 -15.70 -14.18 35.01
N GLN A 91 -16.51 -15.06 34.43
CA GLN A 91 -17.70 -15.61 35.09
C GLN A 91 -17.35 -16.41 36.36
N GLY A 92 -16.23 -17.13 36.36
CA GLY A 92 -15.72 -17.83 37.54
C GLY A 92 -15.26 -16.88 38.66
N GLU A 93 -14.59 -15.78 38.30
CA GLU A 93 -14.13 -14.75 39.24
C GLU A 93 -15.30 -13.99 39.89
N ILE A 94 -16.36 -13.68 39.10
CA ILE A 94 -17.59 -13.04 39.56
C ILE A 94 -18.31 -13.85 40.67
N ALA A 95 -18.14 -15.17 40.71
CA ALA A 95 -18.85 -16.03 41.66
C ALA A 95 -18.28 -16.04 43.10
N ILE A 96 -17.14 -15.35 43.36
CA ILE A 96 -16.34 -15.52 44.60
C ILE A 96 -16.33 -14.28 45.54
N LEU A 97 -16.67 -13.07 45.06
CA LEU A 97 -16.53 -11.76 45.77
C LEU A 97 -17.90 -11.18 46.21
N SER A 98 -18.50 -11.46 47.39
CA SER A 98 -19.84 -10.88 47.68
C SER A 98 -20.33 -10.75 49.16
N GLU A 99 -19.64 -10.20 50.17
CA GLU A 99 -20.33 -9.79 51.45
C GLU A 99 -19.53 -8.82 52.35
N ALA A 100 -18.29 -9.15 52.71
CA ALA A 100 -17.63 -8.53 53.88
C ALA A 100 -17.14 -7.09 53.71
N ALA A 101 -17.16 -6.55 52.49
CA ALA A 101 -16.34 -5.41 52.16
C ALA A 101 -17.10 -4.08 51.98
N LEU A 102 -18.44 -4.09 51.86
CA LEU A 102 -19.28 -2.86 51.85
C LEU A 102 -19.19 -2.13 53.18
N GLU A 103 -19.19 -2.91 54.25
CA GLU A 103 -19.45 -2.43 55.60
C GLU A 103 -18.23 -1.66 56.13
N GLU A 104 -17.02 -2.07 55.75
CA GLU A 104 -15.78 -1.34 56.00
C GLU A 104 -15.75 0.01 55.25
N GLN A 105 -16.14 0.02 53.97
CA GLN A 105 -16.07 1.22 53.14
C GLN A 105 -17.18 2.26 53.47
N LEU A 106 -18.34 1.80 53.95
CA LEU A 106 -19.38 2.67 54.50
C LEU A 106 -18.94 3.32 55.82
N GLU A 107 -18.26 2.60 56.70
CA GLU A 107 -17.78 3.14 57.97
C GLU A 107 -16.60 4.09 57.77
N GLU A 108 -15.70 3.82 56.81
CA GLU A 108 -14.62 4.73 56.43
C GLU A 108 -15.16 6.03 55.83
N THR A 109 -16.09 5.94 54.88
CA THR A 109 -16.73 7.12 54.27
C THR A 109 -17.49 7.93 55.32
N ARG A 110 -18.17 7.27 56.26
CA ARG A 110 -18.85 7.92 57.38
C ARG A 110 -17.88 8.63 58.33
N SER A 111 -16.75 7.99 58.66
CA SER A 111 -15.72 8.59 59.50
C SER A 111 -15.08 9.81 58.84
N GLU A 112 -14.91 9.81 57.51
CA GLU A 112 -14.42 10.97 56.77
C GLU A 112 -15.46 12.10 56.72
N ILE A 113 -16.75 11.79 56.58
CA ILE A 113 -17.84 12.77 56.73
C ILE A 113 -17.81 13.39 58.12
N ASP A 114 -17.75 12.58 59.19
CA ASP A 114 -17.71 13.07 60.57
C ASP A 114 -16.47 13.94 60.83
N ARG A 115 -15.31 13.57 60.27
CA ARG A 115 -14.08 14.37 60.34
C ARG A 115 -14.25 15.71 59.63
N LEU A 116 -14.76 15.71 58.39
CA LEU A 116 -14.97 16.92 57.60
C LEU A 116 -16.00 17.85 58.25
N GLU A 117 -17.10 17.31 58.79
CA GLU A 117 -18.09 18.07 59.55
C GLU A 117 -17.46 18.71 60.81
N GLY A 118 -16.57 17.98 61.49
CA GLY A 118 -15.79 18.51 62.61
C GLY A 118 -14.84 19.65 62.21
N GLU A 119 -14.10 19.50 61.11
CA GLU A 119 -13.21 20.53 60.57
C GLU A 119 -13.98 21.77 60.11
N ILE A 120 -15.11 21.58 59.43
CA ILE A 120 -16.03 22.66 59.04
C ILE A 120 -16.50 23.41 60.27
N LEU A 121 -16.90 22.72 61.35
CA LEU A 121 -17.37 23.36 62.58
C LEU A 121 -16.25 24.19 63.24
N LEU A 122 -15.00 23.70 63.23
CA LEU A 122 -13.85 24.44 63.74
C LEU A 122 -13.56 25.70 62.90
N VAL A 123 -13.51 25.57 61.57
CA VAL A 123 -13.27 26.71 60.67
C VAL A 123 -14.41 27.72 60.74
N GLN A 124 -15.67 27.27 60.81
CA GLN A 124 -16.82 28.15 61.02
C GLN A 124 -16.74 28.89 62.36
N LYS A 125 -16.27 28.23 63.41
CA LYS A 125 -16.04 28.86 64.72
C LYS A 125 -14.94 29.92 64.63
N GLU A 126 -13.83 29.65 63.95
CA GLU A 126 -12.77 30.64 63.71
C GLU A 126 -13.28 31.84 62.90
N ILE A 127 -14.07 31.60 61.85
CA ILE A 127 -14.71 32.68 61.07
C ILE A 127 -15.65 33.50 61.97
N TYR A 128 -16.44 32.86 62.83
CA TYR A 128 -17.32 33.54 63.79
C TYR A 128 -16.55 34.37 64.82
N GLU A 129 -15.37 33.91 65.24
CA GLU A 129 -14.49 34.67 66.14
C GLU A 129 -13.85 35.89 65.44
N ILE A 130 -13.46 35.76 64.16
CA ILE A 130 -12.87 36.86 63.38
C ILE A 130 -13.95 37.86 62.93
N SER A 131 -15.11 37.39 62.50
CA SER A 131 -16.24 38.21 62.06
C SER A 131 -17.54 37.65 62.61
N PRO A 132 -17.90 37.99 63.87
CA PRO A 132 -19.21 37.64 64.39
C PRO A 132 -20.28 38.35 63.54
N PRO A 133 -21.41 37.69 63.23
CA PRO A 133 -22.48 38.31 62.45
C PRO A 133 -23.03 39.50 63.24
N VAL A 134 -22.55 40.70 62.90
CA VAL A 134 -23.03 41.95 63.47
C VAL A 134 -24.50 42.05 63.13
N ALA A 135 -25.35 42.11 64.16
CA ALA A 135 -26.78 42.23 64.03
C ALA A 135 -27.17 43.47 63.22
N ALA A 136 -27.36 43.29 61.91
CA ALA A 136 -28.12 44.04 60.90
C ALA A 136 -28.20 45.59 60.91
N ASN A 137 -27.62 46.34 61.86
CA ASN A 137 -27.92 47.77 62.06
C ASN A 137 -26.74 48.61 62.59
N LEU A 138 -25.50 48.14 62.53
CA LEU A 138 -24.32 48.97 62.76
C LEU A 138 -23.32 48.71 61.63
N GLN A 139 -22.81 49.81 61.05
CA GLN A 139 -21.94 49.86 59.86
C GLN A 139 -20.88 48.73 59.85
N PRO A 140 -20.94 47.78 58.90
CA PRO A 140 -20.23 46.50 59.00
C PRO A 140 -18.85 46.46 58.32
N GLU A 141 -18.04 47.52 58.37
CA GLU A 141 -16.76 47.53 57.61
C GLU A 141 -15.53 48.08 58.37
N ALA A 142 -15.66 48.49 59.63
CA ALA A 142 -14.57 49.17 60.32
C ALA A 142 -14.11 48.41 61.57
N THR A 143 -13.19 47.46 61.39
CA THR A 143 -12.00 47.13 62.23
C THR A 143 -11.53 45.69 62.01
N LEU A 144 -11.49 45.20 60.77
CA LEU A 144 -10.68 44.00 60.47
C LEU A 144 -9.32 44.51 59.96
N SER A 145 -8.25 44.19 60.67
CA SER A 145 -6.90 44.46 60.20
C SER A 145 -6.65 43.76 58.86
N PRO A 146 -5.74 44.25 58.00
CA PRO A 146 -5.42 43.59 56.73
C PRO A 146 -5.07 42.11 56.87
N ASN A 147 -4.47 41.72 58.01
CA ASN A 147 -4.14 40.34 58.31
C ASN A 147 -5.40 39.52 58.69
N GLU A 148 -6.36 40.11 59.40
CA GLU A 148 -7.64 39.46 59.75
C GLU A 148 -8.56 39.30 58.53
N LEU A 149 -8.54 40.26 57.59
CA LEU A 149 -9.22 40.14 56.30
C LEU A 149 -8.63 38.99 55.47
N LEU A 150 -7.30 38.87 55.45
CA LEU A 150 -6.62 37.81 54.73
C LEU A 150 -6.92 36.43 55.36
N SER A 151 -6.84 36.30 56.68
CA SER A 151 -7.18 35.05 57.37
C SER A 151 -8.66 34.69 57.23
N LEU A 152 -9.56 35.68 57.22
CA LEU A 152 -10.98 35.44 56.96
C LEU A 152 -11.20 34.92 55.53
N GLN A 153 -10.52 35.50 54.54
CA GLN A 153 -10.61 35.05 53.16
C GLN A 153 -10.04 33.63 53.00
N GLU A 154 -8.90 33.33 53.63
CA GLU A 154 -8.30 31.98 53.65
C GLU A 154 -9.22 30.96 54.32
N ASN A 155 -9.82 31.31 55.45
CA ASN A 155 -10.77 30.44 56.15
C ASN A 155 -12.07 30.23 55.35
N GLN A 156 -12.56 31.26 54.65
CA GLN A 156 -13.71 31.11 53.73
C GLN A 156 -13.39 30.17 52.56
N LEU A 157 -12.22 30.31 51.94
CA LEU A 157 -11.79 29.40 50.88
C LEU A 157 -11.61 27.96 51.39
N THR A 158 -11.07 27.81 52.60
CA THR A 158 -10.93 26.50 53.26
C THR A 158 -12.30 25.90 53.54
N LEU A 159 -13.25 26.71 54.01
CA LEU A 159 -14.63 26.28 54.25
C LEU A 159 -15.31 25.82 52.95
N ASP A 160 -15.18 26.57 51.86
CA ASP A 160 -15.76 26.20 50.55
C ASP A 160 -15.16 24.87 50.04
N GLN A 161 -13.85 24.68 50.21
CA GLN A 161 -13.17 23.42 49.86
C GLN A 161 -13.66 22.25 50.71
N LEU A 162 -13.80 22.45 52.03
CA LEU A 162 -14.31 21.43 52.95
C LEU A 162 -15.78 21.11 52.70
N GLN A 163 -16.60 22.11 52.35
CA GLN A 163 -18.01 21.89 51.97
C GLN A 163 -18.11 21.11 50.67
N SER A 164 -17.30 21.45 49.66
CA SER A 164 -17.28 20.70 48.40
C SER A 164 -16.78 19.27 48.58
N SER A 165 -15.82 19.03 49.48
CA SER A 165 -15.39 17.66 49.80
C SER A 165 -16.47 16.92 50.58
N LEU A 166 -17.13 17.57 51.54
CA LEU A 166 -18.25 17.00 52.28
C LEU A 166 -19.39 16.59 51.34
N ASP A 167 -19.78 17.45 50.39
CA ASP A 167 -20.83 17.13 49.40
C ASP A 167 -20.45 15.92 48.55
N PHE A 168 -19.18 15.83 48.13
CA PHE A 168 -18.65 14.67 47.39
C PHE A 168 -18.71 13.38 48.21
N TYR A 169 -18.29 13.41 49.48
CA TYR A 169 -18.37 12.24 50.35
C TYR A 169 -19.81 11.88 50.74
N GLN A 170 -20.70 12.87 50.91
CA GLN A 170 -22.13 12.65 51.13
C GLN A 170 -22.80 12.04 49.90
N GLU A 171 -22.43 12.44 48.68
CA GLU A 171 -22.89 11.81 47.44
C GLU A 171 -22.38 10.37 47.32
N ILE A 172 -21.10 10.11 47.63
CA ILE A 172 -20.56 8.75 47.71
C ILE A 172 -21.36 7.93 48.74
N TYR A 173 -21.58 8.46 49.94
CA TYR A 173 -22.33 7.79 51.00
C TYR A 173 -23.79 7.54 50.60
N LEU A 174 -24.46 8.48 49.94
CA LEU A 174 -25.84 8.33 49.45
C LEU A 174 -25.94 7.35 48.29
N ASN A 175 -24.92 7.27 47.43
CA ASN A 175 -24.84 6.28 46.37
C ASN A 175 -24.58 4.88 46.94
N LEU A 176 -23.64 4.74 47.88
CA LEU A 176 -23.35 3.47 48.57
C LEU A 176 -24.55 3.01 49.41
N ARG A 177 -25.21 3.92 50.14
CA ARG A 177 -26.42 3.64 50.93
C ARG A 177 -27.66 3.45 50.04
N GLY A 178 -27.77 4.14 48.92
CA GLY A 178 -28.87 4.02 47.96
C GLY A 178 -28.81 2.72 47.16
N MET A 179 -27.60 2.27 46.81
CA MET A 179 -27.34 0.89 46.37
C MET A 179 -27.64 -0.09 47.52
N GLY A 180 -27.30 0.29 48.75
CA GLY A 180 -27.60 -0.47 49.97
C GLY A 180 -29.09 -0.60 50.30
N SER A 181 -29.95 0.41 50.15
CA SER A 181 -31.35 0.29 50.61
C SER A 181 -32.16 -0.76 49.86
N ASP A 182 -31.72 -1.15 48.66
CA ASP A 182 -32.20 -2.35 47.95
C ASP A 182 -31.22 -3.55 48.05
N ASN A 183 -29.95 -3.34 48.45
CA ASN A 183 -28.87 -4.36 48.56
C ASN A 183 -27.98 -4.22 49.84
N ILE A 184 -28.55 -4.23 51.05
CA ILE A 184 -27.77 -4.17 52.30
C ILE A 184 -27.11 -5.55 52.50
N SER A 185 -25.92 -5.77 51.92
CA SER A 185 -25.00 -6.87 52.32
C SER A 185 -23.60 -6.94 51.65
N GLN A 186 -23.17 -6.18 50.63
CA GLN A 186 -21.94 -6.52 49.84
C GLN A 186 -21.22 -5.31 49.25
N GLY A 187 -19.87 -5.12 49.27
CA GLY A 187 -19.34 -3.88 48.61
C GLY A 187 -17.97 -3.22 48.84
N GLN A 188 -16.86 -3.95 48.98
CA GLN A 188 -15.70 -3.69 48.08
C GLN A 188 -15.79 -4.64 46.88
N ASP A 189 -16.43 -5.79 47.10
CA ASP A 189 -16.90 -6.75 46.12
C ASP A 189 -17.71 -6.11 44.98
N GLU A 190 -18.60 -5.14 45.23
CA GLU A 190 -19.51 -4.57 44.22
C GLU A 190 -18.82 -3.73 43.13
N GLY A 191 -17.74 -3.01 43.45
CA GLY A 191 -16.98 -2.22 42.46
C GLY A 191 -16.16 -3.10 41.52
N GLN A 192 -15.46 -4.09 42.08
CA GLN A 192 -14.75 -5.11 41.29
C GLN A 192 -15.74 -5.95 40.49
N LEU A 193 -16.86 -6.35 41.09
CA LEU A 193 -17.96 -7.04 40.42
C LEU A 193 -18.55 -6.20 39.27
N SER A 194 -18.69 -4.89 39.43
CA SER A 194 -19.16 -3.98 38.36
C SER A 194 -18.16 -3.91 37.20
N GLN A 195 -16.86 -3.84 37.49
CA GLN A 195 -15.80 -3.88 36.48
C GLN A 195 -15.74 -5.22 35.75
N LEU A 196 -15.83 -6.34 36.49
CA LEU A 196 -15.86 -7.69 35.91
C LEU A 196 -17.14 -7.92 35.09
N LYS A 197 -18.31 -7.45 35.54
CA LYS A 197 -19.57 -7.49 34.77
C LYS A 197 -19.47 -6.66 33.49
N SER A 198 -18.85 -5.48 33.55
CA SER A 198 -18.61 -4.65 32.36
C SER A 198 -17.66 -5.32 31.38
N THR A 199 -16.60 -5.95 31.90
CA THR A 199 -15.63 -6.72 31.11
C THR A 199 -16.30 -7.94 30.45
N LEU A 200 -17.14 -8.66 31.20
CA LEU A 200 -17.95 -9.77 30.69
C LEU A 200 -18.89 -9.30 29.57
N ASN A 201 -19.58 -8.17 29.77
CA ASN A 201 -20.48 -7.61 28.76
C ASN A 201 -19.70 -7.23 27.48
N LEU A 202 -18.53 -6.61 27.63
CA LEU A 202 -17.64 -6.29 26.52
C LEU A 202 -17.21 -7.56 25.75
N TYR A 203 -16.79 -8.62 26.45
CA TYR A 203 -16.42 -9.88 25.83
C TYR A 203 -17.59 -10.56 25.14
N GLN A 204 -18.79 -10.55 25.73
CA GLN A 204 -20.01 -11.06 25.09
C GLN A 204 -20.36 -10.26 23.82
N GLN A 205 -20.23 -8.94 23.85
CA GLN A 205 -20.45 -8.10 22.68
C GLN A 205 -19.41 -8.38 21.58
N LEU A 206 -18.13 -8.50 21.94
CA LEU A 206 -17.07 -8.85 21.01
C LEU A 206 -17.28 -10.25 20.41
N TYR A 207 -17.74 -11.22 21.22
CA TYR A 207 -18.07 -12.57 20.77
C TYR A 207 -19.17 -12.54 19.72
N ASN A 208 -20.28 -11.84 19.99
CA ASN A 208 -21.37 -11.72 19.03
C ASN A 208 -20.93 -11.01 17.73
N ASN A 209 -20.06 -10.00 17.83
CA ASN A 209 -19.51 -9.33 16.65
C ASN A 209 -18.60 -10.25 15.83
N LEU A 210 -17.71 -11.01 16.48
CA LEU A 210 -16.85 -11.98 15.82
C LEU A 210 -17.65 -13.13 15.21
N LEU A 211 -18.71 -13.58 15.88
CA LEU A 211 -19.61 -14.61 15.38
C LEU A 211 -20.37 -14.14 14.13
N ALA A 212 -20.90 -12.91 14.17
CA ALA A 212 -21.53 -12.30 13.01
C ALA A 212 -20.53 -12.13 11.85
N SER A 213 -19.29 -11.74 12.14
CA SER A 213 -18.21 -11.66 11.14
C SER A 213 -17.89 -13.04 10.55
N TYR A 214 -17.74 -14.08 11.39
CA TYR A 214 -17.52 -15.47 10.98
C TYR A 214 -18.63 -15.96 10.04
N GLU A 215 -19.90 -15.79 10.42
CA GLU A 215 -21.02 -16.20 9.58
C GLU A 215 -21.09 -15.39 8.28
N SER A 216 -20.76 -14.09 8.32
CA SER A 216 -20.69 -13.26 7.11
C SER A 216 -19.61 -13.74 6.14
N ILE A 217 -18.42 -14.14 6.63
CA ILE A 217 -17.33 -14.69 5.82
C ILE A 217 -17.70 -16.06 5.27
N ARG A 218 -18.35 -16.89 6.10
CA ARG A 218 -18.84 -18.21 5.70
C ARG A 218 -19.89 -18.11 4.59
N LEU A 219 -20.86 -17.21 4.74
CA LEU A 219 -21.85 -16.91 3.70
C LEU A 219 -21.20 -16.30 2.46
N ALA A 220 -20.25 -15.38 2.62
CA ALA A 220 -19.51 -14.79 1.51
C ALA A 220 -18.73 -15.85 0.73
N ARG A 221 -18.15 -16.87 1.37
CA ARG A 221 -17.52 -18.00 0.68
C ARG A 221 -18.52 -18.84 -0.12
N LEU A 222 -19.76 -18.98 0.37
CA LEU A 222 -20.83 -19.69 -0.35
C LEU A 222 -21.41 -18.87 -1.52
N GLN A 223 -21.40 -17.54 -1.41
CA GLN A 223 -22.01 -16.63 -2.41
C GLN A 223 -21.00 -16.10 -3.44
N ASN A 224 -19.80 -15.74 -3.01
CA ASN A 224 -18.72 -15.24 -3.85
C ASN A 224 -17.78 -16.40 -4.17
N SER A 225 -18.01 -17.02 -5.32
CA SER A 225 -16.93 -17.58 -6.12
C SER A 225 -16.60 -16.55 -7.20
N PRO A 226 -15.57 -15.69 -7.02
CA PRO A 226 -15.07 -14.81 -8.07
C PRO A 226 -14.57 -15.66 -9.23
N ASN A 227 -15.47 -15.92 -10.16
CA ASN A 227 -15.16 -16.77 -11.28
C ASN A 227 -14.32 -15.93 -12.25
N VAL A 228 -13.02 -16.22 -12.33
CA VAL A 228 -12.22 -15.77 -13.47
C VAL A 228 -12.81 -16.49 -14.68
N VAL A 229 -13.51 -15.77 -15.55
CA VAL A 229 -14.14 -16.34 -16.74
C VAL A 229 -13.26 -16.05 -17.94
N GLN A 230 -13.00 -17.08 -18.73
CA GLN A 230 -12.37 -16.91 -20.03
C GLN A 230 -13.34 -16.22 -20.99
N MET A 231 -13.05 -14.98 -21.35
CA MET A 231 -13.87 -14.20 -22.30
C MET A 231 -13.65 -14.64 -23.76
N GLU A 232 -12.40 -14.98 -24.11
CA GLU A 232 -12.02 -15.37 -25.46
C GLU A 232 -11.03 -16.54 -25.44
N PHE A 233 -11.21 -17.48 -26.37
CA PHE A 233 -10.29 -18.60 -26.58
C PHE A 233 -9.15 -18.19 -27.51
N ALA A 234 -7.93 -18.66 -27.22
CA ALA A 234 -6.81 -18.47 -28.11
C ALA A 234 -7.05 -19.24 -29.42
N THR A 235 -6.99 -18.53 -30.55
CA THR A 235 -7.14 -19.07 -31.89
C THR A 235 -5.79 -19.25 -32.57
N ILE A 236 -5.74 -20.15 -33.55
CA ILE A 236 -4.52 -20.43 -34.31
C ILE A 236 -4.25 -19.25 -35.24
N ASN A 237 -3.09 -18.60 -35.09
CA ASN A 237 -2.65 -17.57 -36.03
C ASN A 237 -1.74 -18.21 -37.11
N PRO A 238 -2.19 -18.31 -38.38
CA PRO A 238 -1.40 -18.93 -39.44
C PRO A 238 -0.22 -18.06 -39.90
N ASN A 239 -0.19 -16.77 -39.55
CA ASN A 239 0.86 -15.85 -39.98
C ASN A 239 1.94 -15.71 -38.90
N PRO A 240 3.22 -15.97 -39.22
CA PRO A 240 4.31 -15.84 -38.26
C PRO A 240 4.55 -14.37 -37.88
N ILE A 241 4.63 -14.09 -36.58
CA ILE A 241 4.83 -12.74 -36.04
C ILE A 241 6.34 -12.37 -36.04
N ARG A 242 7.23 -13.37 -35.94
CA ARG A 242 8.70 -13.22 -35.93
C ARG A 242 9.38 -14.42 -36.61
N PRO A 243 10.60 -14.24 -37.17
CA PRO A 243 11.27 -12.97 -37.45
C PRO A 243 10.61 -12.22 -38.62
N GLN A 244 10.91 -10.93 -38.79
CA GLN A 244 10.46 -10.12 -39.94
C GLN A 244 11.59 -10.04 -40.99
N PRO A 245 11.74 -11.04 -41.88
CA PRO A 245 12.94 -11.17 -42.73
C PRO A 245 13.10 -9.99 -43.69
N ILE A 246 12.00 -9.47 -44.23
CA ILE A 246 12.04 -8.36 -45.18
C ILE A 246 12.61 -7.10 -44.54
N ASN A 247 12.14 -6.74 -43.33
CA ASN A 247 12.65 -5.59 -42.59
C ASN A 247 14.15 -5.76 -42.27
N ASN A 248 14.54 -6.95 -41.79
CA ASN A 248 15.94 -7.24 -41.46
C ASN A 248 16.86 -7.20 -42.69
N ILE A 249 16.41 -7.73 -43.83
CA ILE A 249 17.16 -7.70 -45.10
C ILE A 249 17.29 -6.27 -45.61
N SER A 250 16.22 -5.46 -45.55
CA SER A 250 16.26 -4.08 -46.00
C SER A 250 17.25 -3.24 -45.19
N LEU A 251 17.28 -3.42 -43.86
CA LEU A 251 18.25 -2.77 -42.98
C LEU A 251 19.68 -3.24 -43.28
N GLY A 252 19.88 -4.54 -43.45
CA GLY A 252 21.18 -5.11 -43.83
C GLY A 252 21.68 -4.59 -45.17
N ALA A 253 20.81 -4.47 -46.17
CA ALA A 253 21.14 -3.92 -47.48
C ALA A 253 21.51 -2.43 -47.41
N ALA A 254 20.76 -1.63 -46.64
CA ALA A 254 21.06 -0.21 -46.43
C ALA A 254 22.43 -0.01 -45.76
N VAL A 255 22.71 -0.77 -44.68
CA VAL A 255 24.01 -0.73 -44.00
C VAL A 255 25.14 -1.20 -44.91
N GLY A 256 24.90 -2.26 -45.69
CA GLY A 256 25.88 -2.78 -46.66
C GLY A 256 26.23 -1.77 -47.75
N LEU A 257 25.23 -1.07 -48.32
CA LEU A 257 25.45 -0.01 -49.31
C LEU A 257 26.21 1.17 -48.71
N MET A 258 25.88 1.56 -47.48
CA MET A 258 26.58 2.65 -46.77
C MET A 258 28.06 2.31 -46.54
N LEU A 259 28.35 1.06 -46.14
CA LEU A 259 29.72 0.57 -45.99
C LEU A 259 30.45 0.49 -47.34
N ALA A 260 29.81 -0.02 -48.39
CA ALA A 260 30.41 -0.11 -49.72
C ALA A 260 30.77 1.28 -50.26
N ALA A 261 29.87 2.26 -50.13
CA ALA A 261 30.16 3.64 -50.47
C ALA A 261 31.33 4.19 -49.65
N GLY A 262 31.35 3.96 -48.33
CA GLY A 262 32.46 4.37 -47.47
C GLY A 262 33.82 3.77 -47.88
N ILE A 263 33.84 2.49 -48.28
CA ILE A 263 35.05 1.83 -48.77
C ILE A 263 35.49 2.42 -50.12
N ILE A 264 34.56 2.65 -51.05
CA ILE A 264 34.87 3.28 -52.34
C ILE A 264 35.49 4.67 -52.12
N PHE A 265 34.91 5.47 -51.22
CA PHE A 265 35.49 6.78 -50.86
C PHE A 265 36.86 6.66 -50.19
N LEU A 266 37.07 5.66 -49.33
CA LEU A 266 38.35 5.43 -48.67
C LEU A 266 39.43 5.02 -49.67
N ILE A 267 39.10 4.17 -50.64
CA ILE A 267 40.01 3.79 -51.73
C ILE A 267 40.37 5.02 -52.57
N GLU A 268 39.39 5.84 -52.95
CA GLU A 268 39.65 7.08 -53.72
C GLU A 268 40.46 8.10 -52.90
N TYR A 269 40.23 8.20 -51.59
CA TYR A 269 40.99 9.10 -50.72
C TYR A 269 42.46 8.65 -50.56
N MET A 270 42.71 7.34 -50.58
CA MET A 270 44.06 6.77 -50.52
C MET A 270 44.74 6.66 -51.90
N ASP A 271 44.07 7.05 -52.98
CA ASP A 271 44.63 7.06 -54.32
C ASP A 271 45.38 8.38 -54.57
N ASP A 272 46.70 8.36 -54.35
CA ASP A 272 47.59 9.50 -54.59
C ASP A 272 47.88 9.77 -56.09
N THR A 273 47.12 9.17 -57.00
CA THR A 273 47.31 9.37 -58.45
C THR A 273 46.86 10.76 -58.89
N ILE A 274 47.73 11.47 -59.62
CA ILE A 274 47.42 12.78 -60.20
C ILE A 274 46.52 12.58 -61.43
N LYS A 275 45.25 12.97 -61.33
CA LYS A 275 44.23 12.74 -62.37
C LYS A 275 43.94 13.98 -63.22
N THR A 276 44.24 15.18 -62.75
CA THR A 276 43.94 16.42 -63.49
C THR A 276 45.16 17.31 -63.71
N THR A 277 45.15 18.07 -64.80
CA THR A 277 46.23 19.02 -65.14
C THR A 277 46.33 20.15 -64.10
N GLU A 278 45.21 20.54 -63.48
CA GLU A 278 45.17 21.51 -62.39
C GLU A 278 45.90 21.01 -61.12
N GLN A 279 45.79 19.71 -60.81
CA GLN A 279 46.51 19.10 -59.69
C GLN A 279 48.04 19.18 -59.88
N ILE A 280 48.53 19.06 -61.12
CA ILE A 280 49.96 19.21 -61.44
C ILE A 280 50.43 20.64 -61.15
N GLY A 281 49.66 21.64 -61.59
CA GLY A 281 50.01 23.05 -61.39
C GLY A 281 50.04 23.46 -59.92
N HIS A 282 49.11 22.95 -59.11
CA HIS A 282 49.07 23.22 -57.66
C HIS A 282 50.13 22.44 -56.86
N LEU A 283 50.40 21.18 -57.20
CA LEU A 283 51.33 20.34 -56.44
C LEU A 283 52.80 20.72 -56.70
N PHE A 284 53.11 21.09 -57.96
CA PHE A 284 54.48 21.39 -58.38
C PHE A 284 54.75 22.89 -58.54
N GLU A 285 53.76 23.76 -58.25
CA GLU A 285 53.82 25.23 -58.38
C GLU A 285 54.35 25.73 -59.74
N ILE A 286 54.19 24.93 -60.80
CA ILE A 286 54.65 25.25 -62.14
C ILE A 286 53.46 25.51 -63.08
N PRO A 287 53.55 26.53 -63.95
CA PRO A 287 52.51 26.76 -64.94
C PRO A 287 52.48 25.60 -65.94
N VAL A 288 51.30 25.01 -66.16
CA VAL A 288 51.10 24.01 -67.20
C VAL A 288 51.07 24.72 -68.55
N ILE A 289 52.10 24.52 -69.37
CA ILE A 289 52.32 25.27 -70.62
C ILE A 289 51.57 24.63 -71.80
N GLY A 290 51.15 23.38 -71.68
CA GLY A 290 50.38 22.69 -72.71
C GLY A 290 49.99 21.28 -72.27
N TYR A 291 48.96 20.73 -72.91
CA TYR A 291 48.46 19.37 -72.70
C TYR A 291 48.71 18.57 -73.98
N ILE A 292 49.35 17.41 -73.86
CA ILE A 292 49.52 16.47 -74.97
C ILE A 292 48.47 15.37 -74.78
N PRO A 293 47.38 15.37 -75.58
CA PRO A 293 46.38 14.32 -75.48
C PRO A 293 46.95 12.98 -75.97
N ASP A 294 46.61 11.91 -75.28
CA ASP A 294 46.94 10.55 -75.74
C ASP A 294 45.96 10.15 -76.86
N ILE A 295 46.50 9.84 -78.04
CA ILE A 295 45.70 9.43 -79.20
C ILE A 295 45.58 7.90 -79.16
N PRO A 296 44.36 7.32 -79.09
CA PRO A 296 44.19 5.89 -78.98
C PRO A 296 44.81 5.17 -80.20
N LYS A 297 45.60 4.11 -79.95
CA LYS A 297 46.36 3.38 -80.98
C LYS A 297 45.53 2.96 -82.20
N ASN A 298 44.26 2.61 -82.00
CA ASN A 298 43.35 2.20 -83.07
C ASN A 298 43.10 3.31 -84.10
N ALA A 299 43.17 4.58 -83.69
CA ALA A 299 42.99 5.72 -84.57
C ALA A 299 44.28 6.08 -85.33
N MET A 300 45.44 5.53 -84.94
CA MET A 300 46.70 5.70 -85.66
C MET A 300 46.86 4.68 -86.80
N GLU A 301 46.21 3.52 -86.72
CA GLU A 301 46.35 2.44 -87.70
C GLU A 301 45.71 2.74 -89.07
N THR A 302 44.80 3.71 -89.14
CA THR A 302 44.07 4.05 -90.38
C THR A 302 44.84 4.96 -91.33
N GLY A 303 46.05 5.42 -90.97
CA GLY A 303 46.92 6.22 -91.85
C GLY A 303 46.33 7.57 -92.29
N LYS A 304 45.24 8.01 -91.66
CA LYS A 304 44.53 9.26 -91.93
C LYS A 304 44.71 10.25 -90.78
N ILE A 305 44.58 11.54 -91.09
CA ILE A 305 44.73 12.63 -90.12
C ILE A 305 43.51 12.61 -89.17
N TYR A 306 43.73 12.32 -87.89
CA TYR A 306 42.69 12.19 -86.85
C TYR A 306 41.73 13.39 -86.80
N VAL A 307 42.29 14.60 -86.90
CA VAL A 307 41.55 15.89 -86.86
C VAL A 307 40.44 15.97 -87.93
N ASN A 308 40.58 15.26 -89.05
CA ASN A 308 39.61 15.29 -90.14
C ASN A 308 38.41 14.34 -89.91
N GLU A 309 38.59 13.26 -89.15
CA GLU A 309 37.51 12.29 -88.87
C GLU A 309 36.68 12.74 -87.65
N GLU A 310 37.31 13.34 -86.63
CA GLU A 310 36.63 13.80 -85.42
C GLU A 310 36.88 15.29 -85.12
N PRO A 311 36.33 16.22 -85.94
CA PRO A 311 36.61 17.66 -85.83
C PRO A 311 36.03 18.34 -84.56
N ARG A 312 35.27 17.61 -83.74
CA ARG A 312 34.73 18.10 -82.45
C ARG A 312 35.43 17.47 -81.24
N SER A 313 36.53 16.73 -81.47
CA SER A 313 37.28 16.12 -80.40
C SER A 313 38.14 17.16 -79.67
N PRO A 314 38.26 17.12 -78.33
CA PRO A 314 39.07 18.05 -77.54
C PRO A 314 40.56 18.09 -77.94
N ILE A 315 41.03 17.09 -78.70
CA ILE A 315 42.42 16.99 -79.17
C ILE A 315 42.68 17.80 -80.45
N THR A 316 41.64 18.44 -81.00
CA THR A 316 41.68 19.24 -82.24
C THR A 316 41.91 20.73 -81.98
N GLU A 317 41.70 21.19 -80.75
CA GLU A 317 41.91 22.56 -80.29
C GLU A 317 43.31 22.73 -79.68
#